data_AF-A0A5K0ZBR4-F1
#
_entry.id   AF-A0A5K0ZBR4-F1
#
_cell.length_a   1.000
_cell.length_b   1.000
_cell.length_c   1.000
_cell.angle_alpha   90.00
_cell.angle_beta   90.00
_cell.angle_gamma   90.00
#
_symmetry.space_group_name_H-M   'P 1'
#
loop_
_entity.id
_entity.type
_entity.pdbx_description
1 polymer ?
#
loop_
_entity_poly.entity_id
_entity_poly.type
_entity_poly.pdbx_seq_one_letter_code
_entity_poly.pdbx_strand_id
1 'polypeptide(L)' 'MKASSATGTLCSWLLLLLLTHLCLWMRVQAREVPSFRFKAVNLGGWLVTERWIKPSLFDGIPNKDLL' A
#
# COMPACT_ATOMS: atom_id res chain seq x y z
N MET A 1 -5.15 44.36 -24.59
CA MET A 1 -4.11 44.51 -23.55
C MET A 1 -4.38 43.47 -22.45
N LYS A 2 -3.32 42.87 -21.92
CA LYS A 2 -3.25 41.50 -21.38
C LYS A 2 -3.65 41.45 -19.90
N ALA A 3 -4.86 40.99 -19.59
CA ALA A 3 -5.37 40.83 -18.23
C ALA A 3 -5.82 39.37 -17.98
N SER A 4 -4.87 38.43 -18.11
CA SER A 4 -5.07 37.02 -17.77
C SER A 4 -3.73 36.38 -17.40
N SER A 5 -3.03 37.00 -16.45
CA SER A 5 -1.71 36.51 -16.00
C SER A 5 -1.63 36.43 -14.48
N ALA A 6 -2.20 37.41 -13.76
CA ALA A 6 -2.08 37.49 -12.30
C ALA A 6 -2.83 36.37 -11.55
N THR A 7 -4.02 35.98 -12.01
CA THR A 7 -4.83 34.89 -11.41
C THR A 7 -4.18 33.52 -11.57
N GLY A 8 -3.56 33.25 -12.72
CA GLY A 8 -2.82 32.01 -12.95
C GLY A 8 -1.55 31.91 -12.11
N THR A 9 -0.85 33.04 -11.94
CA THR A 9 0.35 33.10 -11.09
C THR A 9 0.02 32.85 -9.62
N LEU A 10 -1.02 33.49 -9.07
CA LEU A 10 -1.44 33.29 -7.67
C LEU A 10 -1.91 31.85 -7.39
N CYS A 11 -2.68 31.26 -8.31
CA CYS A 11 -3.10 29.86 -8.21
C CYS A 11 -1.89 28.90 -8.22
N SER A 12 -0.92 29.14 -9.10
CA SER A 12 0.33 28.38 -9.15
C SER A 12 1.11 28.46 -7.84
N TRP A 13 1.26 29.66 -7.25
CA TRP A 13 1.91 29.82 -5.94
C TRP A 13 1.19 29.09 -4.80
N LEU A 14 -0.14 29.12 -4.78
CA LEU A 14 -0.94 28.40 -3.78
C LEU A 14 -0.78 26.86 -3.91
N LEU A 15 -0.77 26.34 -5.14
CA LEU A 15 -0.53 24.92 -5.40
C LEU A 15 0.88 24.50 -4.96
N LEU A 16 1.87 25.34 -5.22
CA LEU A 16 3.25 25.09 -4.77
C LEU A 16 3.36 25.08 -3.24
N LEU A 17 2.70 26.02 -2.55
CA LEU A 17 2.68 26.06 -1.08
C LEU A 17 1.97 24.84 -0.47
N LEU A 18 0.87 24.40 -1.08
CA LEU A 18 0.17 23.18 -0.64
C LEU A 18 1.04 21.94 -0.82
N LEU A 19 1.71 21.83 -1.98
CA LEU A 19 2.59 20.70 -2.28
C LEU A 19 3.80 20.64 -1.34
N THR A 20 4.42 21.79 -1.05
CA THR A 20 5.55 21.84 -0.11
C THR A 20 5.12 21.47 1.30
N HIS A 21 3.97 21.95 1.77
CA HIS A 21 3.44 21.59 3.08
C HIS A 21 3.11 20.09 3.18
N LEU A 22 2.50 19.51 2.13
CA LEU A 22 2.23 18.08 2.06
C LEU A 22 3.52 17.25 2.06
N CYS A 23 4.53 17.66 1.31
CA CYS A 23 5.85 17.02 1.28
C CYS A 23 6.56 17.09 2.63
N LEU A 24 6.50 18.24 3.31
CA LEU A 24 7.06 18.41 4.66
C LEU A 24 6.32 17.54 5.67
N TRP A 25 4.99 17.46 5.58
CA TRP A 25 4.18 16.58 6.43
C TRP A 25 4.59 15.10 6.25
N MET A 26 4.76 14.64 5.01
CA MET A 26 5.21 13.27 4.74
C MET A 26 6.60 12.99 5.33
N ARG A 27 7.51 13.96 5.28
CA ARG A 27 8.85 13.83 5.86
C ARG A 27 8.84 13.80 7.37
N VAL A 28 7.99 14.60 8.03
CA VAL A 28 7.83 14.58 9.49
C VAL A 28 7.29 13.24 9.98
N GLN A 29 6.41 12.61 9.19
CA GLN A 29 5.86 11.28 9.50
C GLN A 29 6.78 10.13 9.08
N ALA A 30 7.88 10.40 8.36
CA ALA A 30 8.84 9.38 7.97
C ALA A 30 9.60 8.90 9.22
N ARG A 31 9.05 7.86 9.85
CA ARG A 31 9.67 7.22 11.00
C ARG A 31 10.84 6.38 10.51
N GLU A 32 12.02 6.60 11.08
CA GLU A 32 13.12 5.64 10.97
C GLU A 32 12.66 4.33 11.59
N VAL A 33 12.35 3.35 10.74
CA VAL A 33 12.03 2.01 11.21
C VAL A 33 13.36 1.41 11.64
N PRO A 34 13.55 1.10 12.93
CA PRO A 34 14.78 0.42 13.36
C PRO A 34 14.95 -0.83 12.51
N SER A 35 16.18 -1.15 12.13
CA SER A 35 16.54 -2.35 11.35
C SER A 35 16.36 -3.62 12.18
N PHE A 36 15.12 -3.88 12.60
CA PHE A 36 14.76 -5.01 13.40
C PHE A 36 14.53 -6.21 12.48
N ARG A 37 15.22 -7.32 12.76
CA ARG A 37 14.89 -8.60 12.12
C ARG A 37 13.65 -9.16 12.79
N PHE A 38 12.52 -9.06 12.12
CA PHE A 38 11.27 -9.64 12.60
C PHE A 38 11.34 -11.17 12.50
N LYS A 39 11.05 -11.86 13.61
CA LYS A 39 10.72 -13.28 13.61
C LYS A 39 9.20 -13.38 13.53
N ALA A 40 8.69 -13.83 12.40
CA ALA A 40 7.26 -13.99 12.15
C ALA A 40 7.01 -15.35 11.49
N VAL A 41 5.75 -15.77 11.51
CA VAL A 41 5.29 -16.99 10.86
C VAL A 41 4.13 -16.67 9.92
N ASN A 42 4.03 -17.41 8.83
CA ASN A 42 2.88 -17.33 7.95
C ASN A 42 1.73 -18.17 8.52
N LEU A 43 0.51 -17.62 8.51
CA LEU A 43 -0.72 -18.35 8.86
C LEU A 43 -1.30 -19.05 7.62
N GLY A 44 -0.46 -19.86 6.96
CA GLY A 44 -0.89 -20.65 5.80
C GLY A 44 -2.02 -21.60 6.16
N GLY A 45 -2.95 -21.84 5.24
CA GLY A 45 -4.13 -22.68 5.52
C GLY A 45 -5.25 -22.00 6.32
N TRP A 46 -5.14 -20.70 6.66
CA TRP A 46 -6.17 -20.00 7.42
C TRP A 46 -7.32 -19.47 6.56
N LEU A 47 -7.04 -18.51 5.67
CA LEU A 47 -8.06 -17.93 4.77
C LEU A 47 -8.20 -18.72 3.47
N VAL A 48 -7.13 -19.39 3.06
CA VAL A 48 -7.07 -20.20 1.85
C VAL A 48 -6.51 -21.56 2.24
N THR A 49 -7.22 -22.62 1.86
CA THR A 49 -6.78 -23.99 2.10
C THR A 49 -5.83 -24.41 0.99
N GLU A 50 -4.64 -24.88 1.36
CA GLU A 50 -3.65 -25.34 0.40
C GLU A 50 -3.39 -26.83 0.62
N ARG A 51 -3.38 -27.61 -0.47
CA ARG A 51 -3.30 -29.09 -0.39
C ARG A 51 -2.06 -29.59 0.35
N TRP A 52 -0.90 -28.97 0.16
CA TRP A 52 0.32 -29.35 0.87
C TRP A 52 0.34 -29.05 2.37
N ILE A 53 -0.48 -28.12 2.86
CA ILE A 53 -0.55 -27.76 4.29
C ILE A 53 -1.46 -28.76 5.04
N LYS A 54 -2.60 -29.12 4.44
CA LYS A 54 -3.52 -30.12 5.00
C LYS A 54 -4.12 -31.00 3.89
N PRO A 55 -3.39 -32.01 3.40
CA PRO A 55 -3.82 -32.84 2.27
C PRO A 55 -5.17 -33.51 2.49
N SER A 56 -5.44 -33.94 3.72
CA SER A 56 -6.64 -34.69 4.07
C SER A 56 -7.95 -33.91 3.89
N LEU A 57 -7.89 -32.58 3.80
CA LEU A 57 -9.08 -31.77 3.49
C LEU A 57 -9.57 -31.99 2.05
N PHE A 58 -8.69 -32.48 1.17
CA PHE A 58 -8.94 -32.64 -0.26
C PHE A 58 -9.22 -34.10 -0.66
N ASP A 59 -9.17 -35.06 0.27
CA ASP A 59 -9.32 -36.51 -0.03
C ASP A 59 -10.73 -36.86 -0.55
N GLY A 60 -11.75 -36.12 -0.12
CA GLY A 60 -13.15 -36.33 -0.51
C GLY A 60 -13.61 -35.53 -1.74
N ILE A 61 -12.72 -34.77 -2.39
CA ILE A 61 -13.11 -33.91 -3.51
C ILE A 61 -13.04 -34.70 -4.82
N PRO A 62 -14.18 -34.96 -5.47
CA PRO A 62 -14.24 -35.90 -6.59
C PRO A 62 -13.60 -35.35 -7.87
N ASN A 63 -13.61 -34.02 -8.08
CA ASN A 63 -13.03 -33.40 -9.27
C ASN A 63 -11.73 -32.68 -8.92
N LYS A 64 -10.61 -33.26 -9.32
CA LYS A 64 -9.27 -32.74 -9.00
C LYS A 64 -8.84 -31.56 -9.87
N ASP A 65 -9.55 -31.30 -10.97
CA ASP A 65 -9.24 -30.24 -11.92
C ASP A 65 -9.83 -28.87 -11.51
N LEU A 66 -10.71 -28.86 -10.51
CA LEU A 66 -11.30 -27.64 -9.92
C LEU A 66 -10.53 -27.13 -8.68
N LEU A 67 -9.39 -27.75 -8.38
CA LEU A 67 -8.51 -27.47 -7.24
C LEU A 67 -7.17 -26.95 -7.71
#